data_AF-A0A0F9GRH0-F1
#
_entry.id   AF-A0A0F9GRH0-F1
#
_cell.length_a   1.000
_cell.length_b   1.000
_cell.length_c   1.000
_cell.angle_alpha   90.00
_cell.angle_beta   90.00
_cell.angle_gamma   90.00
#
_symmetry.space_group_name_H-M   'P 1'
#
loop_
_entity.id
_entity.type
_entity.pdbx_description
1 polymer ?
#
loop_
_entity_poly.entity_id
_entity_poly.type
_entity_poly.pdbx_seq_one_letter_code
_entity_poly.pdbx_strand_id
1 'polypeptide(L)'
;MSTAKKQKNKAEQYIKDVMSGKKLVCKWTRLAVVRHVDDLKNGHKRGLYFDSDAGQDVIDFFGLLKHSKGEWAGDFIVLEGWQEFILRCVFGWKWTKDDTR
;
A
#
# COMPACT_ATOMS: atom_id res chain seq x y z
N MET A 1 -5.11 26.13 10.38
CA MET A 1 -5.43 24.78 9.87
C MET A 1 -4.10 24.09 9.59
N SER A 2 -3.81 23.01 10.31
CA SER A 2 -2.50 22.36 10.32
C SER A 2 -2.19 21.73 8.97
N THR A 3 -1.05 22.10 8.38
CA THR A 3 -0.50 21.50 7.16
C THR A 3 -0.16 20.05 7.46
N ALA A 4 -0.97 19.11 6.96
CA ALA A 4 -0.68 17.69 7.03
C ALA A 4 0.69 17.44 6.38
N LYS A 5 1.66 17.06 7.21
CA LYS A 5 3.02 16.71 6.78
C LYS A 5 2.86 15.53 5.81
N LYS A 6 3.17 15.74 4.52
CA LYS A 6 3.07 14.70 3.49
C LYS A 6 3.95 13.52 3.90
N GLN A 7 3.35 12.49 4.50
CA GLN A 7 4.03 11.29 4.99
C GLN A 7 4.80 10.67 3.82
N LYS A 8 6.06 10.33 4.06
CA LYS A 8 6.93 9.70 3.06
C LYS A 8 6.33 8.34 2.69
N ASN A 9 5.68 8.25 1.53
CA ASN A 9 4.95 7.05 1.10
C ASN A 9 5.93 5.90 0.80
N LYS A 10 6.17 5.00 1.78
CA LYS A 10 7.15 3.93 1.62
C LYS A 10 6.66 2.90 0.60
N ALA A 11 5.35 2.72 0.46
CA ALA A 11 4.77 1.90 -0.61
C ALA A 11 5.13 2.42 -2.01
N GLU A 12 5.04 3.73 -2.26
CA GLU A 12 5.45 4.32 -3.54
C GLU A 12 6.93 4.13 -3.82
N GLN A 13 7.79 4.31 -2.81
CA GLN A 13 9.22 4.06 -2.97
C GLN A 13 9.50 2.57 -3.23
N TYR A 14 8.80 1.67 -2.55
CA TYR A 14 8.90 0.24 -2.78
C TYR A 14 8.48 -0.14 -4.21
N ILE A 15 7.36 0.40 -4.70
CA ILE A 15 6.93 0.22 -6.10
C ILE A 15 8.03 0.68 -7.07
N LYS A 16 8.58 1.88 -6.86
CA LYS A 16 9.68 2.42 -7.70
C LYS A 16 10.93 1.54 -7.66
N ASP A 17 11.33 1.08 -6.48
CA ASP A 17 12.51 0.23 -6.31
C ASP A 17 12.31 -1.15 -6.94
N VAL A 18 11.10 -1.73 -6.88
CA VAL A 18 10.79 -2.99 -7.58
C VAL A 18 10.77 -2.79 -9.09
N MET A 19 10.08 -1.76 -9.59
CA MET A 19 9.95 -1.46 -11.02
C MET A 19 11.31 -1.16 -11.69
N SER A 20 12.19 -0.44 -11.00
CA SER A 20 13.56 -0.16 -11.48
C SER A 20 14.52 -1.36 -11.38
N GLY A 21 14.13 -2.43 -10.67
CA GLY A 21 15.00 -3.58 -10.42
C GLY A 21 15.95 -3.40 -9.24
N LYS A 22 15.98 -2.22 -8.59
CA LYS A 22 16.80 -1.94 -7.40
C LYS A 22 16.46 -2.87 -6.23
N LYS A 23 15.18 -3.18 -6.01
CA LYS A 23 14.75 -4.19 -5.03
C LYS A 23 14.55 -5.53 -5.74
N LEU A 24 15.37 -6.51 -5.39
CA LEU A 24 15.20 -7.89 -5.84
C LEU A 24 14.00 -8.51 -5.10
N VAL A 25 13.04 -9.03 -5.87
CA VAL A 25 11.84 -9.70 -5.37
C VAL A 25 11.54 -10.91 -6.25
N CYS A 26 10.76 -11.86 -5.74
CA CYS A 26 10.34 -13.00 -6.54
C CYS A 26 9.43 -12.58 -7.71
N LYS A 27 9.26 -13.50 -8.68
CA LYS A 27 8.43 -13.29 -9.88
C LYS A 27 7.04 -12.74 -9.54
N TRP A 28 6.37 -13.33 -8.55
CA TRP A 28 4.98 -12.99 -8.21
C TRP A 28 4.83 -11.61 -7.60
N THR A 29 5.76 -11.21 -6.72
CA THR A 29 5.80 -9.85 -6.16
C THR A 29 6.03 -8.81 -7.24
N ARG A 30 6.94 -9.07 -8.20
CA ARG A 30 7.16 -8.18 -9.34
C ARG A 30 5.89 -8.04 -10.18
N LEU A 31 5.23 -9.15 -10.51
CA LEU A 31 3.98 -9.13 -11.28
C LEU A 31 2.84 -8.40 -10.54
N ALA A 32 2.77 -8.50 -9.21
CA ALA A 32 1.79 -7.77 -8.41
C ALA A 32 2.02 -6.24 -8.48
N VAL A 33 3.27 -5.79 -8.39
CA VAL A 33 3.64 -4.37 -8.55
C VAL A 33 3.33 -3.89 -9.97
N VAL A 34 3.70 -4.66 -10.99
CA VAL A 34 3.40 -4.33 -12.40
C VAL A 34 1.89 -4.22 -12.62
N ARG A 35 1.10 -5.18 -12.13
CA ARG A 35 -0.36 -5.14 -12.21
C ARG A 35 -0.92 -3.89 -11.53
N HIS A 36 -0.48 -3.56 -10.32
CA HIS A 36 -0.94 -2.34 -9.66
C HIS A 36 -0.67 -1.08 -10.51
N VAL A 37 0.53 -0.96 -11.08
CA VAL A 37 0.90 0.19 -11.93
C VAL A 37 0.10 0.23 -13.24
N ASP A 38 -0.16 -0.92 -13.86
CA ASP A 38 -0.98 -1.02 -15.07
C ASP A 38 -2.46 -0.72 -14.77
N ASP A 39 -3.00 -1.26 -13.69
CA ASP A 39 -4.38 -1.06 -13.24
C ASP A 39 -4.63 0.42 -12.90
N LEU A 40 -3.63 1.17 -12.40
CA LEU A 40 -3.77 2.62 -12.21
C LEU A 40 -4.06 3.36 -13.52
N LYS A 41 -3.63 2.81 -14.67
CA LYS A 41 -3.87 3.39 -16.00
C LYS A 41 -5.10 2.81 -16.66
N ASN A 42 -5.29 1.49 -16.56
CA ASN A 42 -6.23 0.72 -17.36
C ASN A 42 -7.35 0.05 -16.56
N GLY A 43 -7.30 0.09 -15.22
CA GLY A 43 -8.26 -0.56 -14.33
C GLY A 43 -9.70 -0.08 -14.53
N HIS A 44 -9.88 1.21 -14.81
CA HIS A 44 -11.20 1.80 -15.06
C HIS A 44 -11.96 1.12 -16.22
N LYS A 45 -11.25 0.58 -17.21
CA LYS A 45 -11.86 -0.17 -18.34
C LYS A 45 -12.54 -1.47 -17.89
N ARG A 46 -12.17 -1.99 -16.72
CA ARG A 46 -12.78 -3.15 -16.07
C ARG A 46 -13.73 -2.75 -14.93
N GLY A 47 -13.98 -1.45 -14.71
CA GLY A 47 -14.75 -0.96 -13.58
C GLY A 47 -13.98 -0.99 -12.25
N LEU A 48 -12.65 -0.88 -12.30
CA LEU A 48 -11.81 -0.71 -11.10
C LEU A 48 -11.37 0.73 -10.95
N TYR A 49 -11.34 1.24 -9.71
CA TYR A 49 -10.65 2.46 -9.36
C TYR A 49 -9.80 2.25 -8.11
N PHE A 50 -8.81 3.13 -7.93
CA PHE A 50 -7.91 3.10 -6.80
C PHE A 50 -8.22 4.26 -5.87
N ASP A 51 -8.76 3.94 -4.70
CA ASP A 51 -8.96 4.83 -3.58
C ASP A 51 -7.68 4.87 -2.74
N SER A 52 -6.85 5.90 -2.96
CA SER A 52 -5.58 6.05 -2.24
C SER A 52 -5.76 6.29 -0.75
N ASP A 53 -6.89 6.91 -0.38
CA ASP A 53 -7.17 7.37 0.98
C ASP A 53 -7.63 6.18 1.83
N ALA A 54 -8.49 5.31 1.29
CA ALA A 54 -8.84 4.04 1.95
C ALA A 54 -7.61 3.17 2.26
N GLY A 55 -6.61 3.16 1.37
CA GLY A 55 -5.35 2.48 1.62
C GLY A 55 -4.50 3.17 2.70
N GLN A 56 -4.54 4.49 2.78
CA GLN A 56 -3.79 5.29 3.76
C GLN A 56 -4.40 5.17 5.16
N ASP A 57 -5.73 5.18 5.28
CA ASP A 57 -6.43 5.02 6.56
C ASP A 57 -6.01 3.74 7.30
N VAL A 58 -5.83 2.64 6.55
CA VAL A 58 -5.36 1.38 7.13
C VAL A 58 -3.90 1.46 7.56
N ILE A 59 -3.03 2.12 6.78
CA ILE A 59 -1.63 2.33 7.17
C ILE A 59 -1.55 3.14 8.46
N ASP A 60 -2.35 4.20 8.55
CA ASP A 60 -2.39 5.07 9.72
C ASP A 60 -2.92 4.31 10.94
N PHE A 61 -3.95 3.47 10.77
CA PHE A 61 -4.45 2.57 11.81
C PHE A 61 -3.34 1.65 12.35
N PHE A 62 -2.53 1.02 11.48
CA PHE A 62 -1.41 0.19 11.93
C PHE A 62 -0.37 1.00 12.73
N GLY A 63 -0.16 2.27 12.40
CA GLY A 63 0.72 3.17 13.16
C GLY A 63 0.25 3.45 14.59
N LEU A 64 -1.02 3.20 14.91
CA LEU A 64 -1.58 3.32 16.26
C LEU A 64 -1.41 2.03 17.08
N LEU A 65 -1.15 0.91 16.41
CA LEU A 65 -1.03 -0.40 17.06
C LEU A 65 0.35 -0.59 17.67
N LYS A 66 0.40 -1.42 18.70
CA LYS A 66 1.64 -1.84 19.36
C LYS A 66 1.80 -3.36 19.28
N HIS A 67 3.04 -3.80 19.16
CA HIS A 67 3.36 -5.22 19.25
C HIS A 67 2.98 -5.75 20.65
N SER A 68 2.23 -6.85 20.69
CA SER A 68 1.73 -7.42 21.96
C SER A 68 2.70 -8.38 22.64
N LYS A 69 3.67 -8.93 21.91
CA LYS A 69 4.58 -9.99 22.38
C LYS A 69 5.95 -9.88 21.69
N GLY A 70 6.95 -10.55 22.27
CA GLY A 70 8.29 -10.67 21.72
C GLY A 70 9.20 -9.50 22.09
N GLU A 71 10.35 -9.42 21.43
CA GLU A 71 11.38 -8.40 21.68
C GLU A 71 10.91 -6.96 21.41
N TRP A 72 9.85 -6.78 20.62
CA TRP A 72 9.27 -5.47 20.29
C TRP A 72 8.02 -5.14 21.11
N ALA A 73 7.67 -5.93 22.13
CA ALA A 73 6.45 -5.74 22.89
C ALA A 73 6.36 -4.31 23.49
N GLY A 74 5.26 -3.62 23.23
CA GLY A 74 5.01 -2.24 23.69
C GLY A 74 5.46 -1.15 22.71
N ASP A 75 6.28 -1.49 21.71
CA ASP A 75 6.65 -0.58 20.62
C ASP A 75 5.55 -0.47 19.56
N PHE A 76 5.47 0.68 18.92
CA PHE A 76 4.55 0.91 17.80
C PHE A 76 4.93 0.07 16.58
N ILE A 77 3.92 -0.43 15.87
CA ILE A 77 4.13 -1.13 14.61
C ILE A 77 4.64 -0.13 13.57
N VAL A 78 5.84 -0.38 13.04
CA VAL A 78 6.40 0.39 11.94
C VAL A 78 6.39 -0.48 10.68
N LEU A 79 5.47 -0.16 9.76
CA LEU A 79 5.35 -0.91 8.52
C LEU A 79 6.55 -0.67 7.58
N GLU A 80 7.04 -1.75 6.98
CA GLU A 80 7.98 -1.68 5.85
C GLU A 80 7.25 -1.34 4.55
N GLY A 81 7.98 -0.85 3.54
CA GLY A 81 7.39 -0.43 2.27
C GLY A 81 6.61 -1.51 1.52
N TRP A 82 7.01 -2.79 1.64
CA TRP A 82 6.25 -3.90 1.04
C TRP A 82 4.95 -4.19 1.81
N GLN A 83 4.93 -3.99 3.13
CA GLN A 83 3.73 -4.15 3.95
C GLN A 83 2.74 -3.05 3.64
N GLU A 84 3.19 -1.79 3.59
CA GLU A 84 2.37 -0.66 3.16
C GLU A 84 1.83 -0.89 1.73
N PHE A 85 2.63 -1.43 0.80
CA PHE A 85 2.18 -1.76 -0.56
C PHE A 85 1.04 -2.79 -0.57
N ILE A 86 1.17 -3.87 0.21
CA ILE A 86 0.12 -4.89 0.30
C ILE A 86 -1.17 -4.29 0.84
N LEU A 87 -1.09 -3.52 1.94
CA LEU A 87 -2.27 -2.89 2.55
C LEU A 87 -2.96 -1.95 1.57
N ARG A 88 -2.19 -1.11 0.87
CA ARG A 88 -2.75 -0.22 -0.18
C ARG A 88 -3.42 -1.00 -1.30
N CYS A 89 -2.85 -2.12 -1.75
CA CYS A 89 -3.49 -2.94 -2.78
C CYS A 89 -4.77 -3.63 -2.28
N VAL A 90 -4.77 -4.08 -1.03
CA VAL A 90 -5.88 -4.83 -0.43
C VAL A 90 -7.08 -3.93 -0.13
N PHE A 91 -6.83 -2.71 0.35
CA PHE A 91 -7.89 -1.79 0.80
C PHE A 91 -8.17 -0.65 -0.19
N GLY A 92 -7.24 -0.33 -1.09
CA GLY A 92 -7.40 0.78 -2.03
C GLY A 92 -8.03 0.40 -3.37
N TRP A 93 -7.98 -0.86 -3.82
CA TRP A 93 -8.65 -1.27 -5.05
C TRP A 93 -10.12 -1.59 -4.81
N LYS A 94 -11.01 -0.94 -5.57
CA LYS A 94 -12.46 -1.08 -5.46
C LYS A 94 -13.15 -1.19 -6.82
N TRP A 95 -14.33 -1.79 -6.85
CA TRP A 95 -15.22 -1.85 -8.01
C TRP A 95 -16.14 -0.62 -8.05
N THR A 96 -16.27 -0.03 -9.22
CA THR A 96 -17.15 1.12 -9.46
C THR A 96 -18.62 0.81 -9.27
N LYS A 97 -19.04 -0.47 -9.34
CA LYS A 97 -20.45 -0.86 -9.21
C LYS A 97 -20.98 -0.68 -7.78
N ASP A 98 -20.20 -1.09 -6.78
CA ASP A 98 -20.68 -1.26 -5.40
C ASP A 98 -19.75 -0.65 -4.33
N ASP A 99 -18.65 0.04 -4.71
CA ASP A 99 -17.62 0.58 -3.79
C ASP A 99 -16.98 -0.50 -2.88
N THR A 100 -17.05 -1.77 -3.27
CA THR A 100 -16.43 -2.91 -2.58
C THR A 100 -15.16 -3.37 -3.28
N ARG A 101 -14.36 -4.19 -2.59
CA ARG A 101 -13.26 -4.96 -3.20
C ARG A 101 -13.76 -6.04 -4.16
#